data_AF-A0A257LFJ2-F1
#
_entry.id   AF-A0A257LFJ2-F1
#
_cell.length_a   1.000
_cell.length_b   1.000
_cell.length_c   1.000
_cell.angle_alpha   90.00
_cell.angle_beta   90.00
_cell.angle_gamma   90.00
#
_symmetry.space_group_name_H-M   'P 1'
#
loop_
_entity.id
_entity.type
_entity.pdbx_description
1 polymer ?
#
loop_
_entity_poly.entity_id
_entity_poly.type
_entity_poly.pdbx_seq_one_letter_code
_entity_poly.pdbx_strand_id
1 'polypeptide(L)'
;FGTGAYAAGIVALRGLTDPLLGLGVGAAAGGLLALLSGAFLLRYSGFTFLMLTVAVAQIVLSLAQKARAWTGGDDGLSGFSIGPLFGRFAFDLEGRTAALYALGVLVLALYGCRRVLHSPFGLSVRGIHQSRARMAALGTPVFRRLLAVYTLAGALAGVAGALSAQTNAVVGLDSLGFALSAESLVMLVLGGAGNLVGALVGSAVFSLLHHTAASINPYHWLFVVGAALMGVVLLPPERAWAWLRGRFGATGVAR
;
A
#
# COMPACT_ATOMS: atom_id res chain seq x y z
N PHE A 1 6.46 0.12 -2.42
CA PHE A 1 6.61 1.12 -1.35
C PHE A 1 8.06 1.53 -1.20
N GLY A 2 8.92 0.72 -0.56
CA GLY A 2 10.29 1.15 -0.23
C GLY A 2 11.12 1.62 -1.43
N THR A 3 11.04 0.97 -2.60
CA THR A 3 11.76 1.43 -3.80
C THR A 3 11.37 2.85 -4.25
N GLY A 4 10.09 3.22 -4.10
CA GLY A 4 9.64 4.59 -4.40
C GLY A 4 10.11 5.59 -3.35
N ALA A 5 10.15 5.19 -2.08
CA ALA A 5 10.68 6.01 -0.98
C ALA A 5 12.18 6.32 -1.19
N TYR A 6 12.98 5.28 -1.46
CA TYR A 6 14.41 5.44 -1.76
C TYR A 6 14.64 6.27 -3.03
N ALA A 7 13.87 6.03 -4.10
CA ALA A 7 14.03 6.80 -5.33
C ALA A 7 13.76 8.29 -5.12
N ALA A 8 12.68 8.64 -4.40
CA ALA A 8 12.36 10.03 -4.06
C ALA A 8 13.42 10.66 -3.14
N GLY A 9 13.88 9.94 -2.12
CA GLY A 9 14.93 10.42 -1.21
C GLY A 9 16.28 10.63 -1.89
N ILE A 10 16.70 9.70 -2.77
CA ILE A 10 17.96 9.83 -3.53
C ILE A 10 17.91 11.02 -4.47
N VAL A 11 16.77 11.26 -5.12
CA VAL A 11 16.57 12.40 -6.01
C VAL A 11 16.61 13.72 -5.23
N ALA A 12 16.01 13.76 -4.04
CA ALA A 12 16.10 14.91 -3.14
C ALA A 12 17.55 15.18 -2.70
N LEU A 13 18.34 14.14 -2.36
CA LEU A 13 19.77 14.28 -2.05
C LEU A 13 20.60 14.84 -3.21
N ARG A 14 20.22 14.55 -4.45
CA ARG A 14 20.90 15.05 -5.65
C ARG A 14 20.46 16.46 -6.06
N GLY A 15 19.68 17.15 -5.22
CA GLY A 15 19.30 18.55 -5.40
C GLY A 15 17.93 18.77 -6.07
N LEU A 16 17.22 17.71 -6.46
CA LEU A 16 15.85 17.79 -6.97
C LEU A 16 14.87 17.70 -5.78
N THR A 17 14.65 18.84 -5.14
CA THR A 17 13.85 18.93 -3.92
C THR A 17 12.35 19.15 -4.17
N ASP A 18 11.91 19.22 -5.44
CA ASP A 18 10.49 19.40 -5.79
C ASP A 18 9.66 18.16 -5.38
N PRO A 19 8.67 18.32 -4.49
CA PRO A 19 7.83 17.23 -4.01
C PRO A 19 7.10 16.48 -5.15
N LEU A 20 6.62 17.20 -6.16
CA LEU A 20 5.81 16.64 -7.24
C LEU A 20 6.66 15.79 -8.19
N LEU A 21 7.87 16.27 -8.50
CA LEU A 21 8.85 15.47 -9.24
C LEU A 21 9.26 14.24 -8.43
N GLY A 22 9.44 14.39 -7.11
CA GLY A 22 9.69 13.27 -6.21
C GLY A 22 8.58 12.20 -6.24
N LEU A 23 7.30 12.61 -6.29
CA LEU A 23 6.18 11.67 -6.47
C LEU A 23 6.23 10.97 -7.82
N GLY A 24 6.51 11.72 -8.90
CA GLY A 24 6.64 11.17 -10.25
C GLY A 24 7.75 10.13 -10.34
N VAL A 25 8.92 10.43 -9.76
CA VAL A 25 10.05 9.50 -9.66
C VAL A 25 9.69 8.29 -8.83
N GLY A 26 9.05 8.47 -7.67
CA GLY A 26 8.60 7.37 -6.82
C GLY A 26 7.61 6.45 -7.52
N ALA A 27 6.64 7.02 -8.24
CA ALA A 27 5.67 6.30 -9.05
C ALA A 27 6.36 5.49 -10.17
N ALA A 28 7.30 6.12 -10.88
CA ALA A 28 8.05 5.50 -11.96
C ALA A 28 8.93 4.34 -11.43
N ALA A 29 9.65 4.55 -10.33
CA ALA A 29 10.51 3.53 -9.72
C ALA A 29 9.70 2.34 -9.20
N GLY A 30 8.60 2.60 -8.47
CA GLY A 30 7.71 1.55 -7.98
C GLY A 30 7.00 0.81 -9.11
N GLY A 31 6.54 1.53 -10.14
CA GLY A 31 5.92 0.97 -11.33
C GLY A 31 6.90 0.12 -12.15
N LEU A 32 8.13 0.59 -12.34
CA LEU A 32 9.17 -0.13 -13.07
C LEU A 32 9.58 -1.41 -12.35
N LEU A 33 9.77 -1.36 -11.03
CA LEU A 33 10.05 -2.57 -10.26
C LEU A 33 8.89 -3.58 -10.37
N ALA A 34 7.65 -3.12 -10.26
CA ALA A 34 6.48 -3.97 -10.41
C ALA A 34 6.31 -4.50 -11.85
N LEU A 35 6.68 -3.72 -12.88
CA LEU A 35 6.66 -4.19 -14.26
C LEU A 35 7.68 -5.32 -14.46
N LEU A 36 8.91 -5.13 -13.99
CA LEU A 36 9.98 -6.11 -14.10
C LEU A 36 9.67 -7.38 -13.32
N SER A 37 9.27 -7.25 -12.04
CA SER A 37 8.92 -8.41 -11.22
C SER A 37 7.64 -9.06 -11.73
N GLY A 38 6.60 -8.29 -12.06
CA GLY A 38 5.32 -8.78 -12.57
C GLY A 38 5.44 -9.58 -13.86
N ALA A 39 6.36 -9.20 -14.75
CA ALA A 39 6.60 -9.94 -16.00
C ALA A 39 7.05 -11.39 -15.76
N PHE A 40 7.74 -11.64 -14.64
CA PHE A 40 8.16 -12.97 -14.22
C PHE A 40 7.14 -13.63 -13.28
N LEU A 41 6.72 -12.90 -12.24
CA LEU A 41 5.85 -13.40 -11.17
C LEU A 41 4.50 -13.88 -11.70
N LEU A 42 3.86 -13.13 -12.62
CA LEU A 42 2.50 -13.41 -13.07
C LEU A 42 2.36 -14.67 -13.94
N ARG A 43 3.47 -15.33 -14.26
CA ARG A 43 3.48 -16.65 -14.93
C ARG A 43 3.11 -17.78 -13.97
N TYR A 44 3.25 -17.55 -12.67
CA TYR A 44 2.95 -18.51 -11.61
C TYR A 44 1.62 -18.16 -10.92
N SER A 45 0.98 -19.15 -10.31
CA SER A 45 -0.30 -18.97 -9.61
C SER A 45 -0.32 -19.70 -8.27
N GLY A 46 -1.21 -19.26 -7.38
CA GLY A 46 -1.40 -19.89 -6.07
C GLY A 46 -0.22 -19.64 -5.13
N PHE A 47 0.17 -20.66 -4.39
CA PHE A 47 1.20 -20.57 -3.37
C PHE A 47 2.58 -20.19 -3.93
N THR A 48 2.94 -20.70 -5.10
CA THR A 48 4.22 -20.38 -5.77
C THR A 48 4.35 -18.88 -6.05
N PHE A 49 3.26 -18.23 -6.47
CA PHE A 49 3.24 -16.78 -6.68
C PHE A 49 3.56 -16.03 -5.38
N LEU A 50 2.94 -16.43 -4.27
CA LEU A 50 3.16 -15.83 -2.96
C LEU A 50 4.62 -15.97 -2.51
N MET A 51 5.18 -17.19 -2.56
CA MET A 51 6.58 -17.43 -2.21
C MET A 51 7.54 -16.58 -3.03
N LEU A 52 7.28 -16.49 -4.34
CA LEU A 52 8.13 -15.74 -5.25
C LEU A 52 8.04 -14.23 -5.02
N THR A 53 6.87 -13.70 -4.63
CA THR A 53 6.75 -12.29 -4.24
C THR A 53 7.55 -11.97 -2.98
N VAL A 54 7.56 -12.86 -1.99
CA VAL A 54 8.41 -12.72 -0.79
C VAL A 54 9.89 -12.78 -1.17
N ALA A 55 10.28 -13.73 -2.02
CA ALA A 55 11.66 -13.82 -2.50
C ALA A 55 12.12 -12.54 -3.22
N VAL A 56 11.28 -11.96 -4.08
CA VAL A 56 11.58 -10.67 -4.73
C VAL A 56 11.75 -9.55 -3.70
N ALA A 57 10.89 -9.47 -2.68
CA ALA A 57 11.04 -8.48 -1.62
C ALA A 57 12.38 -8.64 -0.87
N GLN A 58 12.77 -9.87 -0.53
CA GLN A 58 14.04 -10.16 0.14
C GLN A 58 15.25 -9.84 -0.75
N ILE A 59 15.20 -10.13 -2.05
CA ILE A 59 16.26 -9.78 -2.99
C ILE A 59 16.45 -8.26 -3.05
N VAL A 60 15.35 -7.49 -3.13
CA VAL A 60 15.42 -6.02 -3.15
C VAL A 60 15.97 -5.48 -1.83
N LEU A 61 15.56 -6.04 -0.70
CA LEU A 61 16.09 -5.69 0.62
C LEU A 61 17.60 -5.96 0.70
N SER A 62 18.05 -7.17 0.34
CA SER A 62 19.47 -7.53 0.34
C SER A 62 20.29 -6.68 -0.64
N LEU A 63 19.72 -6.29 -1.78
CA LEU A 63 20.36 -5.38 -2.72
C LEU A 63 20.51 -3.98 -2.12
N ALA A 64 19.48 -3.48 -1.43
CA ALA A 64 19.54 -2.20 -0.74
C ALA A 64 20.58 -2.19 0.39
N GLN A 65 20.74 -3.29 1.13
CA GLN A 65 21.79 -3.43 2.14
C GLN A 65 23.19 -3.41 1.52
N LYS A 66 23.40 -4.14 0.42
CA LYS A 66 24.68 -4.17 -0.29
C LYS A 66 25.02 -2.84 -0.95
N ALA A 67 24.03 -2.12 -1.48
CA ALA A 67 24.20 -0.84 -2.15
C ALA A 67 24.34 0.34 -1.18
N ARG A 68 25.11 0.17 -0.09
CA ARG A 68 25.25 1.15 1.01
C ARG A 68 25.60 2.56 0.53
N ALA A 69 26.43 2.67 -0.50
CA ALA A 69 26.83 3.95 -1.08
C ALA A 69 25.65 4.78 -1.65
N TRP A 70 24.53 4.15 -2.00
CA TRP A 70 23.36 4.81 -2.59
C TRP A 70 22.16 4.87 -1.65
N THR A 71 21.99 3.85 -0.80
CA THR A 71 20.82 3.71 0.09
C THR A 71 21.10 4.11 1.54
N GLY A 72 22.37 4.29 1.92
CA GLY A 72 22.79 4.39 3.32
C GLY A 72 22.93 3.04 4.02
N GLY A 73 22.51 1.93 3.38
CA GLY A 73 22.51 0.60 4.00
C GLY A 73 21.69 0.59 5.28
N ASP A 74 22.18 -0.11 6.31
CA ASP A 74 21.51 -0.30 7.61
C ASP A 74 21.20 1.01 8.35
N ASP A 75 21.93 2.09 8.04
CA ASP A 75 21.71 3.41 8.64
C ASP A 75 20.49 4.14 8.03
N GLY A 76 19.97 3.65 6.90
CA GLY A 76 18.91 4.29 6.14
C GLY A 76 19.37 5.57 5.42
N LEU A 77 18.47 6.11 4.60
CA LEU A 77 18.68 7.34 3.87
C LEU A 77 18.14 8.52 4.69
N SER A 78 18.99 9.48 5.03
CA SER A 78 18.62 10.67 5.79
C SER A 78 19.38 11.91 5.28
N GLY A 79 19.06 13.08 5.80
CA GLY A 79 19.78 14.33 5.49
C GLY A 79 19.35 15.01 4.18
N PHE A 80 18.25 14.57 3.56
CA PHE A 80 17.63 15.31 2.47
C PHE A 80 16.54 16.25 3.00
N SER A 81 16.48 17.44 2.43
CA SER A 81 15.39 18.39 2.66
C SER A 81 14.52 18.46 1.42
N ILE A 82 13.24 18.78 1.63
CA ILE A 82 12.26 18.88 0.56
C ILE A 82 11.83 20.32 0.42
N GLY A 83 11.79 20.76 -0.83
CA GLY A 83 11.45 22.11 -1.19
C GLY A 83 9.98 22.41 -0.90
N PRO A 84 9.60 23.69 -0.86
CA PRO A 84 8.22 24.07 -0.67
C PRO A 84 7.33 23.54 -1.80
N LEU A 85 6.16 23.02 -1.45
CA LEU A 85 5.15 22.57 -2.40
C LEU A 85 4.71 23.76 -3.28
N PHE A 86 4.76 23.57 -4.59
CA PHE A 86 4.56 24.62 -5.62
C PHE A 86 5.48 25.84 -5.47
N GLY A 87 6.62 25.72 -4.79
CA GLY A 87 7.50 26.85 -4.52
C GLY A 87 6.97 27.83 -3.46
N ARG A 88 5.82 27.56 -2.83
CA ARG A 88 5.11 28.51 -1.94
C ARG A 88 4.78 27.95 -0.56
N PHE A 89 4.49 26.65 -0.44
CA PHE A 89 4.12 26.05 0.83
C PHE A 89 5.28 25.23 1.40
N ALA A 90 6.05 25.83 2.31
CA ALA A 90 7.12 25.11 3.00
C ALA A 90 6.54 24.00 3.89
N PHE A 91 7.28 22.89 3.99
CA PHE A 91 7.00 21.84 4.95
C PHE A 91 7.34 22.38 6.34
N ASP A 92 6.30 22.69 7.11
CA ASP A 92 6.43 23.19 8.46
C ASP A 92 6.67 22.03 9.45
N LEU A 93 7.35 22.32 10.56
CA LEU A 93 7.53 21.40 11.68
C LEU A 93 6.19 21.03 12.33
N GLU A 94 5.20 21.93 12.24
CA GLU A 94 3.83 21.68 12.70
C GLU A 94 3.09 20.65 11.82
N GLY A 95 3.65 20.25 10.67
CA GLY A 95 3.13 19.16 9.84
C GLY A 95 1.86 19.48 9.06
N ARG A 96 1.31 20.70 9.15
CA ARG A 96 0.06 21.10 8.46
C ARG A 96 0.16 20.96 6.94
N THR A 97 1.24 21.48 6.35
CA THR A 97 1.51 21.35 4.90
C THR A 97 1.65 19.90 4.49
N ALA A 98 2.37 19.10 5.28
CA ALA A 98 2.57 17.67 5.04
C ALA A 98 1.23 16.90 5.05
N ALA A 99 0.36 17.20 6.02
CA ALA A 99 -0.96 16.59 6.14
C ALA A 99 -1.89 16.95 4.98
N LEU A 100 -1.96 18.24 4.60
CA LEU A 100 -2.77 18.69 3.45
C LEU A 100 -2.25 18.11 2.14
N TYR A 101 -0.93 18.03 1.98
CA TYR A 101 -0.29 17.42 0.84
C TYR A 101 -0.61 15.92 0.74
N ALA A 102 -0.43 15.17 1.83
CA ALA A 102 -0.77 13.75 1.90
C ALA A 102 -2.26 13.50 1.60
N LEU A 103 -3.15 14.34 2.15
CA LEU A 103 -4.58 14.27 1.88
C LEU A 103 -4.88 14.54 0.39
N GLY A 104 -4.24 15.53 -0.22
CA GLY A 104 -4.39 15.84 -1.64
C GLY A 104 -3.97 14.65 -2.52
N VAL A 105 -2.80 14.06 -2.24
CA VAL A 105 -2.30 12.87 -2.93
C VAL A 105 -3.25 11.68 -2.74
N LEU A 106 -3.76 11.48 -1.53
CA LEU A 106 -4.73 10.43 -1.22
C LEU A 106 -6.01 10.57 -2.04
N VAL A 107 -6.60 11.77 -2.08
CA VAL A 107 -7.82 12.04 -2.84
C VAL A 107 -7.59 11.82 -4.34
N LEU A 108 -6.46 12.29 -4.88
CA LEU A 108 -6.10 12.07 -6.29
C LEU A 108 -5.88 10.59 -6.61
N ALA A 109 -5.20 9.85 -5.73
CA ALA A 109 -4.99 8.42 -5.88
C ALA A 109 -6.32 7.64 -5.85
N LEU A 110 -7.21 7.96 -4.91
CA LEU A 110 -8.54 7.35 -4.82
C LEU A 110 -9.39 7.65 -6.05
N TYR A 111 -9.37 8.90 -6.52
CA TYR A 111 -10.07 9.30 -7.74
C TYR A 111 -9.53 8.54 -8.96
N GLY A 112 -8.20 8.46 -9.11
CA GLY A 112 -7.55 7.68 -10.17
C GLY A 112 -7.93 6.20 -10.11
N CYS A 113 -7.84 5.57 -8.94
CA CYS A 113 -8.26 4.19 -8.73
C CYS A 113 -9.73 3.96 -9.11
N ARG A 114 -10.64 4.84 -8.68
CA ARG A 114 -12.06 4.75 -9.04
C ARG A 114 -12.24 4.84 -10.55
N ARG A 115 -11.60 5.79 -11.22
CA ARG A 115 -11.70 5.96 -12.68
C ARG A 115 -11.19 4.73 -13.43
N VAL A 116 -10.09 4.12 -12.98
CA VAL A 116 -9.56 2.87 -13.57
C VAL A 116 -10.52 1.70 -13.34
N LEU A 117 -11.07 1.54 -12.14
CA LEU A 117 -11.99 0.45 -11.79
C LEU A 117 -13.35 0.55 -12.51
N HIS A 118 -13.84 1.75 -12.77
CA HIS A 118 -15.09 1.97 -13.54
C HIS A 118 -14.90 1.96 -15.06
N SER A 119 -13.66 1.93 -15.54
CA SER A 119 -13.37 1.86 -16.98
C SER A 119 -13.57 0.44 -17.56
N PRO A 120 -13.61 0.28 -18.89
CA PRO A 120 -13.61 -1.03 -19.56
C PRO A 120 -12.42 -1.91 -19.14
N PHE A 121 -11.29 -1.29 -18.76
CA PHE A 121 -10.15 -2.01 -18.21
C PHE A 121 -10.51 -2.68 -16.88
N GLY A 122 -11.11 -1.95 -15.94
CA GLY A 122 -11.55 -2.51 -14.67
C GLY A 122 -12.60 -3.62 -14.82
N LEU A 123 -13.54 -3.48 -15.77
CA LEU A 123 -14.49 -4.53 -16.12
C LEU A 123 -13.80 -5.82 -16.58
N SER A 124 -12.79 -5.70 -17.47
CA SER A 124 -12.04 -6.87 -17.94
C SER A 124 -11.28 -7.57 -16.81
N VAL A 125 -10.71 -6.82 -15.87
CA VAL A 125 -9.98 -7.37 -14.72
C VAL A 125 -10.92 -8.08 -13.75
N ARG A 126 -12.12 -7.53 -13.50
CA ARG A 126 -13.17 -8.22 -12.74
C ARG A 126 -13.58 -9.53 -13.41
N GLY A 127 -13.71 -9.54 -14.74
CA GLY A 127 -13.96 -10.75 -15.50
C GLY A 127 -12.84 -11.79 -15.34
N ILE A 128 -11.57 -11.35 -15.35
CA ILE A 128 -10.39 -12.22 -15.16
C ILE A 128 -10.39 -12.84 -13.76
N HIS A 129 -10.82 -12.09 -12.74
CA HIS A 129 -10.94 -12.59 -11.37
C HIS A 129 -11.97 -13.72 -11.25
N GLN A 130 -13.09 -13.65 -11.98
CA GLN A 130 -14.11 -14.70 -11.97
C GLN A 130 -13.66 -15.97 -12.72
N SER A 131 -13.13 -15.82 -13.93
CA SER A 131 -12.60 -16.96 -14.69
C SER A 131 -11.59 -16.50 -15.73
N ARG A 132 -10.32 -16.85 -15.51
CA ARG A 132 -9.23 -16.57 -16.44
C ARG A 132 -9.45 -17.28 -17.78
N ALA A 133 -9.90 -18.54 -17.74
CA ALA A 133 -10.17 -19.34 -18.94
C ALA A 133 -11.28 -18.72 -19.80
N ARG A 134 -12.38 -18.26 -19.19
CA ARG A 134 -13.49 -17.62 -19.91
C ARG A 134 -13.06 -16.32 -20.57
N MET A 135 -12.29 -15.48 -19.88
CA MET A 135 -11.79 -14.23 -20.45
C MET A 135 -10.79 -14.44 -21.59
N ALA A 136 -9.96 -15.49 -21.49
CA ALA A 136 -9.05 -15.88 -22.57
C ALA A 136 -9.82 -16.34 -23.82
N ALA A 137 -10.89 -17.12 -23.65
CA ALA A 137 -11.75 -17.56 -24.75
C ALA A 137 -12.47 -16.38 -25.45
N LEU A 138 -12.78 -15.31 -24.71
CA LEU A 138 -13.32 -14.06 -25.25
C LEU A 138 -12.27 -13.17 -25.94
N GLY A 139 -11.03 -13.65 -26.10
CA GLY A 139 -9.94 -12.92 -26.76
C GLY A 139 -9.29 -11.82 -25.91
N THR A 140 -9.59 -11.73 -24.60
CA THR A 140 -8.95 -10.74 -23.73
C THR A 140 -7.51 -11.18 -23.43
N PRO A 141 -6.50 -10.31 -23.62
CA PRO A 141 -5.11 -10.65 -23.28
C PRO A 141 -4.93 -10.63 -21.76
N VAL A 142 -5.24 -11.76 -21.10
CA VAL A 142 -5.26 -11.92 -19.63
C VAL A 142 -3.93 -11.49 -18.99
N PHE A 143 -2.80 -11.96 -19.53
CA PHE A 143 -1.48 -11.63 -18.99
C PHE A 143 -1.18 -10.13 -19.05
N ARG A 144 -1.45 -9.46 -20.18
CA ARG A 144 -1.22 -8.01 -20.33
C ARG A 144 -2.09 -7.19 -19.40
N ARG A 145 -3.35 -7.60 -19.18
CA ARG A 145 -4.27 -6.95 -18.23
C ARG A 145 -3.77 -7.11 -16.79
N LEU A 146 -3.35 -8.31 -16.40
CA LEU A 146 -2.78 -8.56 -15.06
C LEU A 146 -1.50 -7.78 -14.83
N LEU A 147 -0.59 -7.75 -15.82
CA LEU A 147 0.66 -7.00 -15.74
C LEU A 147 0.39 -5.50 -15.59
N ALA A 148 -0.53 -4.94 -16.37
CA ALA A 148 -0.90 -3.54 -16.26
C ALA A 148 -1.49 -3.19 -14.88
N VAL A 149 -2.37 -4.03 -14.32
CA VAL A 149 -2.89 -3.82 -12.94
C VAL A 149 -1.76 -3.89 -11.92
N TYR A 150 -0.88 -4.88 -12.04
CA TYR A 150 0.23 -5.09 -11.11
C TYR A 150 1.22 -3.91 -11.14
N THR A 151 1.57 -3.42 -12.33
CA THR A 151 2.39 -2.22 -12.52
C THR A 151 1.71 -0.97 -11.97
N LEU A 152 0.40 -0.78 -12.18
CA LEU A 152 -0.34 0.34 -11.61
C LEU A 152 -0.36 0.31 -10.08
N ALA A 153 -0.57 -0.88 -9.48
CA ALA A 153 -0.50 -1.06 -8.04
C ALA A 153 0.91 -0.75 -7.50
N GLY A 154 1.96 -1.17 -8.20
CA GLY A 154 3.35 -0.84 -7.89
C GLY A 154 3.65 0.66 -7.97
N ALA A 155 3.13 1.34 -8.98
CA ALA A 155 3.26 2.79 -9.13
C ALA A 155 2.57 3.53 -7.97
N LEU A 156 1.33 3.15 -7.62
CA LEU A 156 0.61 3.71 -6.47
C LEU A 156 1.34 3.45 -5.15
N ALA A 157 1.89 2.25 -4.96
CA ALA A 157 2.72 1.94 -3.80
C ALA A 157 4.03 2.76 -3.80
N GLY A 158 4.57 3.09 -4.98
CA GLY A 158 5.72 3.97 -5.15
C GLY A 158 5.42 5.42 -4.76
N VAL A 159 4.24 5.94 -5.17
CA VAL A 159 3.72 7.24 -4.74
C VAL A 159 3.58 7.30 -3.22
N ALA A 160 2.99 6.27 -2.60
CA ALA A 160 2.86 6.20 -1.15
C ALA A 160 4.23 6.18 -0.44
N GLY A 161 5.21 5.48 -1.00
CA GLY A 161 6.58 5.46 -0.50
C GLY A 161 7.26 6.83 -0.61
N ALA A 162 7.15 7.49 -1.77
CA ALA A 162 7.68 8.83 -1.98
C ALA A 162 7.04 9.85 -1.04
N LEU A 163 5.72 9.77 -0.85
CA LEU A 163 5.01 10.60 0.11
C LEU A 163 5.54 10.40 1.53
N SER A 164 5.73 9.15 1.97
CA SER A 164 6.30 8.85 3.29
C SER A 164 7.73 9.38 3.46
N ALA A 165 8.59 9.16 2.45
CA ALA A 165 9.93 9.75 2.44
C ALA A 165 9.87 11.27 2.54
N GLN A 166 8.86 11.87 1.90
CA GLN A 166 8.73 13.31 1.85
C GLN A 166 8.25 13.94 3.16
N THR A 167 7.35 13.28 3.86
CA THR A 167 6.83 13.76 5.14
C THR A 167 7.78 13.48 6.29
N ASN A 168 8.53 12.38 6.24
CA ASN A 168 9.40 11.95 7.34
C ASN A 168 10.85 12.38 7.19
N ALA A 169 11.27 12.81 5.98
CA ALA A 169 12.65 13.20 5.64
C ALA A 169 13.73 12.12 5.92
N VAL A 170 13.29 10.87 6.16
CA VAL A 170 14.13 9.71 6.44
C VAL A 170 13.49 8.48 5.80
N VAL A 171 14.33 7.59 5.25
CA VAL A 171 13.91 6.30 4.68
C VAL A 171 14.76 5.19 5.28
N GLY A 172 14.17 4.40 6.18
CA GLY A 172 14.80 3.19 6.73
C GLY A 172 14.62 1.96 5.84
N LEU A 173 15.49 0.97 6.02
CA LEU A 173 15.41 -0.34 5.35
C LEU A 173 14.12 -1.10 5.65
N ASP A 174 13.51 -0.84 6.82
CA ASP A 174 12.21 -1.42 7.20
C ASP A 174 11.11 -1.12 6.17
N SER A 175 11.26 -0.03 5.39
CA SER A 175 10.35 0.32 4.29
C SER A 175 10.35 -0.69 3.13
N LEU A 176 11.42 -1.49 3.01
CA LEU A 176 11.56 -2.60 2.08
C LEU A 176 11.24 -3.95 2.73
N GLY A 177 11.03 -3.97 4.05
CA GLY A 177 10.72 -5.16 4.81
C GLY A 177 9.37 -5.78 4.45
N PHE A 178 9.27 -7.10 4.64
CA PHE A 178 8.02 -7.83 4.45
C PHE A 178 6.95 -7.43 5.49
N ALA A 179 7.37 -7.02 6.69
CA ALA A 179 6.47 -6.62 7.78
C ALA A 179 5.47 -5.53 7.35
N LEU A 180 5.94 -4.46 6.70
CA LEU A 180 5.08 -3.39 6.18
C LEU A 180 4.05 -3.89 5.16
N SER A 181 4.44 -4.87 4.33
CA SER A 181 3.53 -5.50 3.36
C SER A 181 2.46 -6.34 4.08
N ALA A 182 2.84 -7.05 5.15
CA ALA A 182 1.92 -7.79 5.99
C ALA A 182 0.94 -6.86 6.71
N GLU A 183 1.42 -5.77 7.33
CA GLU A 183 0.59 -4.75 7.97
C GLU A 183 -0.42 -4.13 6.99
N SER A 184 0.02 -3.81 5.76
CA SER A 184 -0.86 -3.29 4.71
C SER A 184 -1.97 -4.29 4.35
N LEU A 185 -1.68 -5.59 4.36
CA LEU A 185 -2.68 -6.65 4.15
C LEU A 185 -3.68 -6.68 5.32
N VAL A 186 -3.20 -6.52 6.56
CA VAL A 186 -4.07 -6.42 7.75
C VAL A 186 -5.05 -5.26 7.61
N MET A 187 -4.54 -4.07 7.29
CA MET A 187 -5.36 -2.87 7.07
C MET A 187 -6.47 -3.13 6.03
N LEU A 188 -6.14 -3.80 4.93
CA LEU A 188 -7.10 -4.14 3.88
C LEU A 188 -8.16 -5.14 4.36
N VAL A 189 -7.76 -6.17 5.11
CA VAL A 189 -8.68 -7.19 5.63
C VAL A 189 -9.63 -6.58 6.67
N LEU A 190 -9.11 -5.75 7.59
CA LEU A 190 -9.91 -5.03 8.58
C LEU A 190 -10.96 -4.12 7.92
N GLY A 191 -10.59 -3.45 6.83
CA GLY A 191 -11.46 -2.57 6.06
C GLY A 191 -12.49 -3.28 5.17
N GLY A 192 -12.30 -4.56 4.89
CA GLY A 192 -13.08 -5.33 3.91
C GLY A 192 -12.38 -5.41 2.56
N ALA A 193 -12.00 -6.62 2.17
CA ALA A 193 -11.33 -6.90 0.91
C ALA A 193 -12.21 -6.51 -0.30
N GLY A 194 -11.63 -5.77 -1.26
CA GLY A 194 -12.30 -5.40 -2.51
C GLY A 194 -13.06 -4.07 -2.49
N ASN A 195 -13.07 -3.33 -1.37
CA ASN A 195 -13.66 -1.98 -1.31
C ASN A 195 -12.59 -0.91 -1.04
N LEU A 196 -12.51 0.10 -1.92
CA LEU A 196 -11.60 1.24 -1.77
C LEU A 196 -11.88 2.06 -0.50
N VAL A 197 -13.16 2.27 -0.16
CA VAL A 197 -13.54 3.00 1.06
C VAL A 197 -13.22 2.16 2.29
N GLY A 198 -13.43 0.85 2.18
CA GLY A 198 -13.03 -0.12 3.20
C GLY A 198 -11.56 0.01 3.56
N ALA A 199 -10.67 0.03 2.56
CA ALA A 199 -9.23 0.18 2.77
C ALA A 199 -8.86 1.45 3.57
N LEU A 200 -9.56 2.58 3.37
CA LEU A 200 -9.33 3.82 4.14
C LEU A 200 -9.74 3.67 5.60
N VAL A 201 -10.93 3.12 5.83
CA VAL A 201 -11.44 2.90 7.19
C VAL A 201 -10.54 1.89 7.91
N GLY A 202 -10.15 0.81 7.22
CA GLY A 202 -9.24 -0.22 7.73
C GLY A 202 -7.88 0.35 8.09
N SER A 203 -7.29 1.21 7.26
CA SER A 203 -6.03 1.88 7.59
C SER A 203 -6.17 2.81 8.79
N ALA A 204 -7.25 3.60 8.88
CA ALA A 204 -7.48 4.52 10.00
C ALA A 204 -7.67 3.77 11.33
N VAL A 205 -8.49 2.72 11.33
CA VAL A 205 -8.72 1.86 12.50
C VAL A 205 -7.44 1.16 12.92
N PHE A 206 -6.70 0.58 11.97
CA PHE A 206 -5.43 -0.07 12.26
C PHE A 206 -4.41 0.91 12.82
N SER A 207 -4.27 2.10 12.23
CA SER A 207 -3.34 3.12 12.72
C SER A 207 -3.68 3.58 14.13
N LEU A 208 -4.96 3.78 14.45
CA LEU A 208 -5.39 4.13 15.81
C LEU A 208 -5.11 2.99 16.79
N LEU A 209 -5.41 1.74 16.41
CA LEU A 209 -5.14 0.56 17.21
C LEU A 209 -3.64 0.41 17.47
N HIS A 210 -2.82 0.52 16.42
CA HIS A 210 -1.37 0.44 16.49
C HIS A 210 -0.82 1.53 17.41
N HIS A 211 -1.24 2.79 17.23
CA HIS A 211 -0.81 3.91 18.06
C HIS A 211 -1.17 3.70 19.54
N THR A 212 -2.42 3.29 19.82
CA THR A 212 -2.89 3.06 21.19
C THR A 212 -2.19 1.86 21.83
N ALA A 213 -2.04 0.75 21.10
CA ALA A 213 -1.37 -0.44 21.60
C ALA A 213 0.11 -0.19 21.88
N ALA A 214 0.79 0.54 20.97
CA ALA A 214 2.18 0.94 21.15
C ALA A 214 2.36 1.89 22.34
N SER A 215 1.38 2.78 22.62
CA SER A 215 1.45 3.67 23.78
C SER A 215 1.31 2.96 25.14
N ILE A 216 0.60 1.83 25.18
CA ILE A 216 0.40 1.08 26.42
C ILE A 216 1.59 0.13 26.67
N ASN A 217 2.01 -0.63 25.65
CA ASN A 217 3.10 -1.60 25.75
C ASN A 217 3.92 -1.69 24.45
N PRO A 218 5.03 -0.95 24.35
CA PRO A 218 5.88 -0.90 23.15
C PRO A 218 6.49 -2.24 22.71
N TYR A 219 6.59 -3.22 23.62
CA TYR A 219 7.19 -4.53 23.31
C TYR A 219 6.19 -5.58 22.82
N HIS A 220 4.90 -5.42 23.11
CA HIS A 220 3.87 -6.44 22.86
C HIS A 220 2.74 -5.96 21.92
N TRP A 221 2.88 -4.81 21.28
CA TRP A 221 1.86 -4.29 20.35
C TRP A 221 1.57 -5.25 19.19
N LEU A 222 2.55 -6.04 18.75
CA LEU A 222 2.37 -7.05 17.69
C LEU A 222 1.41 -8.17 18.13
N PHE A 223 1.38 -8.50 19.43
CA PHE A 223 0.41 -9.44 19.99
C PHE A 223 -1.01 -8.88 19.91
N VAL A 224 -1.20 -7.60 20.24
CA VAL A 224 -2.51 -6.91 20.15
C VAL A 224 -2.98 -6.85 18.69
N VAL A 225 -2.08 -6.52 17.76
CA VAL A 225 -2.39 -6.50 16.32
C VAL A 225 -2.76 -7.90 15.82
N GLY A 226 -1.99 -8.93 16.20
CA GLY A 226 -2.29 -10.33 15.85
C GLY A 226 -3.63 -10.80 16.42
N ALA A 227 -3.94 -10.45 17.67
CA ALA A 227 -5.21 -10.75 18.30
C ALA A 227 -6.38 -10.04 17.62
N ALA A 228 -6.23 -8.77 17.24
CA ALA A 228 -7.24 -8.02 16.50
C ALA A 228 -7.51 -8.63 15.11
N LEU A 229 -6.44 -9.07 14.43
CA LEU A 229 -6.53 -9.75 13.14
C LEU A 229 -7.27 -11.09 13.27
N MET A 230 -6.91 -11.90 14.27
CA MET A 230 -7.64 -13.11 14.62
C MET A 230 -9.11 -12.81 14.91
N GLY A 231 -9.39 -11.74 15.65
CA GLY A 231 -10.76 -11.29 15.92
C GLY A 231 -11.56 -11.03 14.65
N VAL A 232 -11.01 -10.28 13.70
CA VAL A 232 -11.70 -9.97 12.43
C VAL A 232 -11.83 -11.18 11.51
N VAL A 233 -10.83 -12.07 11.47
CA VAL A 233 -10.89 -13.28 10.65
C VAL A 233 -11.86 -14.31 11.22
N LEU A 234 -11.88 -14.49 12.55
CA LEU A 234 -12.75 -15.45 13.23
C LEU A 234 -14.19 -14.95 13.37
N LEU A 235 -14.40 -13.63 13.40
CA LEU A 235 -15.71 -12.99 13.39
C LEU A 235 -15.90 -12.26 12.05
N PRO A 236 -16.28 -12.96 10.97
CA PRO A 236 -16.66 -12.30 9.74
C PRO A 236 -17.68 -11.19 10.06
N PRO A 237 -17.49 -9.95 9.59
CA PRO A 237 -18.37 -8.83 9.91
C PRO A 237 -19.84 -9.12 9.51
N GLU A 238 -20.04 -10.00 8.54
CA GLU A 238 -21.34 -10.54 8.13
C GLU A 238 -22.01 -11.37 9.24
N ARG A 239 -21.23 -12.20 9.95
CA ARG A 239 -21.69 -12.99 11.10
C ARG A 239 -21.91 -12.13 12.34
N ALA A 240 -21.05 -11.14 12.58
CA ALA A 240 -21.22 -10.22 13.70
C ALA A 240 -22.48 -9.35 13.54
N TRP A 241 -22.73 -8.81 12.34
CA TRP A 241 -23.96 -8.06 12.04
C TRP A 241 -25.22 -8.93 11.99
N ALA A 242 -25.13 -10.18 11.54
CA ALA A 242 -26.23 -11.14 11.60
C ALA A 242 -26.56 -11.52 13.06
N TRP A 243 -25.55 -11.71 13.89
CA TRP A 243 -25.70 -12.00 15.32
C TRP A 243 -26.26 -10.81 16.11
N LEU A 244 -25.82 -9.58 15.81
CA LEU A 244 -26.39 -8.35 16.38
C LEU A 244 -27.84 -8.12 15.95
N ARG A 245 -28.19 -8.35 14.68
CA ARG A 245 -29.58 -8.29 14.20
C ARG A 245 -30.44 -9.40 14.79
N GLY A 246 -29.89 -10.59 15.02
CA GLY A 246 -30.58 -11.67 15.72
C GLY A 246 -30.89 -11.35 17.18
N ARG A 247 -30.08 -10.53 17.85
CA ARG A 247 -30.30 -10.08 19.23
C ARG A 247 -31.22 -8.86 19.35
N PHE A 248 -31.21 -7.94 18.39
CA PHE A 248 -32.08 -6.75 18.40
C PHE A 248 -33.39 -6.92 17.61
N GLY A 249 -33.54 -7.98 16.82
CA GLY A 249 -34.74 -8.29 16.02
C GLY A 249 -35.73 -9.27 16.64
N ALA A 250 -35.54 -9.70 17.89
CA ALA A 250 -36.40 -10.67 18.58
C ALA A 250 -37.28 -10.06 19.68
N THR A 251 -37.81 -8.85 19.46
CA THR A 251 -38.91 -8.31 20.29
C THR A 251 -40.03 -7.74 19.41
N GLY A 252 -41.13 -8.50 19.29
CA GLY A 252 -42.41 -8.11 18.69
C GLY A 252 -42.55 -8.53 17.21
N VAL A 253 -43.49 -9.36 16.77
CA VAL A 253 -44.81 -9.71 17.34
C VAL A 253 -45.17 -11.13 16.88
N ALA A 254 -45.51 -11.98 17.83
CA ALA A 254 -46.38 -13.13 17.62
C ALA A 254 -47.83 -12.64 17.72
N ARG A 255 -48.59 -12.74 16.63
CA ARG A 255 -50.00 -13.16 16.53
C ARG A 255 -50.45 -13.06 15.08
#